data_AF-A0A382D4A4-F1
#
_entry.id   AF-A0A382D4A4-F1
#
_cell.length_a   1.000
_cell.length_b   1.000
_cell.length_c   1.000
_cell.angle_alpha   90.00
_cell.angle_beta   90.00
_cell.angle_gamma   90.00
#
_symmetry.space_group_name_H-M   'P 1'
#
loop_
_entity.id
_entity.type
_entity.pdbx_description
1 polymer ?
#
loop_
_entity_poly.entity_id
_entity_poly.type
_entity_poly.pdbx_seq_one_letter_code
_entity_poly.pdbx_strand_id
1 'polypeptide(L)'
;VSLLAGCSSSGDSVTVYTSQDQVYAEPILQRFEQETGVRVRAVYDSEVVKTVGLINRLIAEKNHPRCDLFWNNEAFRTHQLAARGVLAAGVPLESFGARTRQWV
;
A
#
# COMPACT_ATOMS: atom_id res chain seq x y z
N VAL A 1 20.72 11.35 33.81
CA VAL A 1 20.98 11.70 32.41
C VAL A 1 20.97 10.40 31.62
N SER A 2 19.96 10.20 30.78
CA SER A 2 19.88 9.02 29.92
C SER A 2 19.50 9.48 28.53
N LEU A 3 20.52 9.68 27.70
CA LEU A 3 20.39 9.90 26.26
C LEU A 3 20.46 8.52 25.60
N LEU A 4 19.33 8.01 25.15
CA LEU A 4 19.29 6.91 24.19
C LEU A 4 19.09 7.51 22.80
N ALA A 5 20.17 8.04 22.24
CA ALA A 5 20.24 8.40 20.83
C ALA A 5 20.48 7.12 20.02
N GLY A 6 19.41 6.41 19.70
CA GLY A 6 19.41 5.30 18.75
C GLY A 6 18.87 5.78 17.40
N CYS A 7 19.60 6.65 16.70
CA CYS A 7 19.33 6.88 15.28
C CYS A 7 19.87 5.68 14.50
N SER A 8 19.07 4.63 14.33
CA SER A 8 19.38 3.61 13.35
C SER A 8 19.11 4.19 11.96
N SER A 9 20.16 4.48 11.20
CA SER A 9 20.09 4.72 9.75
C SER A 9 19.82 3.41 8.99
N SER A 10 18.88 2.60 9.49
CA SER A 10 18.25 1.53 8.74
C SER A 10 17.48 2.22 7.63
N GLY A 11 18.02 2.19 6.41
CA GLY A 11 17.47 2.89 5.24
C GLY A 11 15.96 2.77 5.20
N ASP A 12 15.29 3.92 4.99
CA ASP A 12 13.84 4.02 5.03
C ASP A 12 13.23 2.89 4.22
N SER A 13 12.30 2.16 4.83
CA SER A 13 11.59 1.08 4.15
C SER A 13 10.10 1.29 4.26
N VAL A 14 9.39 1.09 3.16
CA VAL A 14 7.95 1.24 3.06
C VAL A 14 7.31 -0.10 2.69
N THR A 15 6.26 -0.50 3.40
CA THR A 15 5.49 -1.71 3.12
C THR A 15 4.27 -1.35 2.28
N VAL A 16 4.20 -1.91 1.08
CA VAL A 16 3.17 -1.59 0.08
C VAL A 16 2.28 -2.80 -0.13
N TYR A 17 0.98 -2.68 0.10
CA TYR A 17 0.01 -3.72 -0.24
C TYR A 17 -0.66 -3.32 -1.56
N THR A 18 -0.55 -4.16 -2.59
CA THR A 18 -1.06 -3.82 -3.92
C THR A 18 -1.90 -4.92 -4.55
N SER A 19 -3.04 -4.52 -5.13
CA SER A 19 -3.90 -5.41 -5.91
C SER A 19 -3.56 -5.43 -7.40
N GLN A 20 -2.47 -4.76 -7.81
CA GLN A 20 -1.99 -4.84 -9.19
C GLN A 20 -1.16 -6.12 -9.38
N ASP A 21 -1.19 -6.68 -10.58
CA ASP A 21 -0.39 -7.85 -10.90
C ASP A 21 1.10 -7.53 -10.72
N GLN A 22 1.83 -8.45 -10.09
CA GLN A 22 3.24 -8.26 -9.74
C GLN A 22 4.07 -7.85 -10.96
N VAL A 23 3.81 -8.45 -12.13
CA VAL A 23 4.54 -8.17 -13.37
C VAL A 23 4.49 -6.69 -13.80
N TYR A 24 3.46 -5.95 -13.37
CA TYR A 24 3.31 -4.52 -13.65
C TYR A 24 3.74 -3.63 -12.48
N ALA A 25 3.44 -4.04 -11.24
CA ALA A 25 3.77 -3.25 -10.06
C ALA A 25 5.26 -3.30 -9.70
N GLU A 26 5.89 -4.47 -9.81
CA GLU A 26 7.28 -4.67 -9.39
C GLU A 26 8.26 -3.73 -10.12
N PRO A 27 8.21 -3.56 -11.46
CA PRO A 27 9.12 -2.63 -12.14
C PRO A 27 8.97 -1.18 -11.68
N ILE A 28 7.75 -0.74 -11.35
CA ILE A 28 7.48 0.62 -10.86
C ILE A 28 8.08 0.81 -9.47
N LEU A 29 7.86 -0.16 -8.58
CA LEU A 29 8.38 -0.12 -7.22
C LEU A 29 9.91 -0.20 -7.20
N GLN A 30 10.51 -1.06 -8.04
CA GLN A 30 11.97 -1.14 -8.19
C GLN A 30 12.58 0.17 -8.69
N ARG A 31 11.92 0.83 -9.66
CA ARG A 31 12.37 2.14 -10.13
C ARG A 31 12.33 3.19 -9.01
N PHE A 32 11.25 3.21 -8.23
CA PHE A 32 11.17 4.07 -7.05
C PHE A 32 12.29 3.76 -6.04
N GLU A 33 12.58 2.48 -5.76
CA GLU A 33 13.71 2.10 -4.89
C GLU A 33 15.04 2.63 -5.43
N GLN A 34 15.28 2.53 -6.74
CA GLN A 34 16.53 2.98 -7.39
C GLN A 34 16.68 4.51 -7.34
N GLU A 35 15.59 5.24 -7.58
CA GLU A 35 15.60 6.71 -7.62
C GLU A 35 15.70 7.35 -6.22
N THR A 36 15.14 6.69 -5.20
CA THR A 36 15.02 7.27 -3.85
C THR A 36 15.94 6.65 -2.81
N GLY A 37 16.40 5.41 -3.04
CA GLY A 37 17.12 4.61 -2.04
C GLY A 37 16.22 4.00 -0.95
N VAL A 38 14.91 4.25 -0.97
CA VAL A 38 13.93 3.70 -0.03
C VAL A 38 13.64 2.24 -0.40
N ARG A 39 13.72 1.31 0.56
CA ARG A 39 13.42 -0.11 0.32
C ARG A 39 11.90 -0.34 0.33
N VAL A 40 11.37 -1.01 -0.67
CA VAL A 40 9.96 -1.35 -0.79
C VAL A 40 9.73 -2.82 -0.43
N ARG A 41 8.89 -3.06 0.57
CA ARG A 41 8.39 -4.39 0.96
C ARG A 41 6.99 -4.56 0.36
N ALA A 42 6.92 -5.02 -0.89
CA ALA A 42 5.66 -5.20 -1.57
C ALA A 42 4.97 -6.53 -1.17
N VAL A 43 3.66 -6.47 -0.91
CA VAL A 43 2.76 -7.61 -0.80
C VAL A 43 1.78 -7.53 -1.95
N TYR A 44 1.90 -8.47 -2.88
CA TYR A 44 1.02 -8.59 -4.03
C TYR A 44 -0.20 -9.44 -3.68
N ASP A 45 -1.33 -9.10 -4.28
CA ASP A 45 -2.53 -9.92 -4.21
C ASP A 45 -2.34 -11.23 -5.00
N SER A 46 -2.83 -12.33 -4.45
CA SER A 46 -2.81 -13.62 -5.16
C SER A 46 -4.03 -13.69 -6.07
N GLU A 47 -3.83 -13.99 -7.36
CA GLU A 47 -4.91 -14.12 -8.35
C GLU A 47 -6.01 -15.11 -7.95
N VAL A 48 -5.71 -16.05 -7.04
CA VAL A 48 -6.64 -17.09 -6.57
C VAL A 48 -7.72 -16.52 -5.64
N VAL A 49 -7.48 -15.40 -4.96
CA VAL A 49 -8.38 -14.84 -3.92
C VAL A 49 -8.79 -13.36 -4.15
N LYS A 50 -8.54 -12.85 -5.36
CA LYS A 50 -8.84 -11.49 -5.87
C LYS A 50 -9.40 -10.52 -4.82
N THR A 51 -8.51 -9.70 -4.28
CA THR A 51 -8.68 -8.47 -3.49
C THR A 51 -9.24 -8.68 -2.08
N VAL A 52 -10.01 -9.74 -1.84
CA VAL A 52 -10.55 -10.05 -0.51
C VAL A 52 -9.42 -10.34 0.49
N GLY A 53 -8.33 -10.98 0.05
CA GLY A 53 -7.17 -11.29 0.89
C GLY A 53 -6.54 -10.05 1.51
N LEU A 54 -6.17 -9.06 0.69
CA LEU A 54 -5.55 -7.81 1.18
C LEU A 54 -6.53 -6.98 2.03
N ILE A 55 -7.80 -6.91 1.66
CA ILE A 55 -8.82 -6.18 2.44
C ILE A 55 -8.99 -6.80 3.83
N ASN A 56 -9.12 -8.12 3.92
CA ASN A 56 -9.24 -8.81 5.21
C ASN A 56 -7.97 -8.65 6.05
N ARG A 57 -6.80 -8.68 5.41
CA ARG A 57 -5.53 -8.44 6.08
C ARG A 57 -5.45 -7.03 6.67
N LEU A 58 -5.83 -6.00 5.92
CA LEU A 58 -5.88 -4.62 6.41
C LEU A 58 -6.83 -4.48 7.61
N ILE A 59 -8.00 -5.13 7.55
CA ILE A 59 -8.96 -5.13 8.67
C ILE A 59 -8.35 -5.81 9.90
N ALA A 60 -7.68 -6.96 9.73
CA ALA A 60 -7.06 -7.70 10.82
C ALA A 60 -5.88 -6.93 11.45
N GLU A 61 -5.11 -6.20 10.65
CA GLU A 61 -3.96 -5.42 11.08
C GLU A 61 -4.32 -4.02 11.59
N LYS A 62 -5.61 -3.61 11.58
CA LYS A 62 -6.05 -2.25 11.94
C LYS A 62 -5.44 -1.70 13.25
N ASN A 63 -5.36 -2.52 14.30
CA ASN A 63 -4.85 -2.09 15.61
C ASN A 63 -3.32 -2.08 15.69
N HIS A 64 -2.64 -2.78 14.76
CA HIS A 64 -1.19 -2.85 14.67
C HIS A 64 -0.77 -2.79 13.19
N PRO A 65 -0.91 -1.62 12.52
CA PRO A 65 -0.72 -1.51 11.08
C PRO A 65 0.68 -1.95 10.65
N ARG A 66 0.75 -2.76 9.59
CA ARG A 66 2.01 -3.15 8.93
C ARG A 66 2.14 -2.56 7.52
N CYS A 67 1.03 -2.10 6.96
CA CYS A 67 0.95 -1.52 5.63
C CYS A 67 1.08 0.01 5.73
N ASP A 68 2.02 0.58 4.98
CA ASP A 68 2.23 2.03 4.90
C ASP A 68 1.47 2.62 3.71
N LEU A 69 1.39 1.88 2.60
CA LEU A 69 0.69 2.28 1.38
C LEU A 69 -0.18 1.14 0.84
N PHE A 70 -1.48 1.40 0.68
CA PHE A 70 -2.41 0.49 0.00
C PHE A 70 -2.73 1.02 -1.40
N TRP A 71 -2.34 0.28 -2.44
CA TRP A 71 -2.55 0.63 -3.84
C TRP A 71 -3.48 -0.37 -4.54
N ASN A 72 -4.71 0.06 -4.85
CA ASN A 72 -5.70 -0.82 -5.47
C ASN A 72 -6.56 -0.10 -6.53
N ASN A 73 -7.43 -0.87 -7.19
CA ASN A 73 -8.40 -0.37 -8.18
C ASN A 73 -9.87 -0.49 -7.72
N GLU A 74 -10.13 -0.78 -6.44
CA GLU A 74 -11.48 -1.05 -5.91
C GLU A 74 -11.92 0.10 -4.99
N ALA A 75 -12.55 1.11 -5.58
CA ALA A 75 -12.94 2.33 -4.88
C ALA A 75 -13.96 2.08 -3.75
N PHE A 76 -14.94 1.21 -3.97
CA PHE A 76 -16.02 0.99 -3.01
C PHE A 76 -15.51 0.39 -1.70
N ARG A 77 -14.70 -0.66 -1.78
CA ARG A 77 -14.05 -1.31 -0.63
C ARG A 77 -13.05 -0.38 0.04
N THR A 78 -12.33 0.44 -0.71
CA THR A 78 -11.44 1.47 -0.11
C THR A 78 -12.24 2.46 0.74
N HIS A 79 -13.40 2.94 0.25
CA HIS A 79 -14.30 3.77 1.07
C HIS A 79 -14.89 3.02 2.28
N GLN A 80 -15.20 1.73 2.15
CA GLN A 80 -15.63 0.92 3.30
C GLN A 80 -14.53 0.77 4.36
N LEU A 81 -13.27 0.60 3.95
CA LEU A 81 -12.12 0.57 4.87
C LEU A 81 -11.96 1.91 5.59
N ALA A 82 -12.09 3.03 4.88
CA ALA A 82 -12.07 4.37 5.47
C ALA A 82 -13.19 4.55 6.49
N ALA A 83 -14.43 4.19 6.15
CA ALA A 83 -15.59 4.26 7.04
C ALA A 83 -15.42 3.38 8.30
N ARG A 84 -14.67 2.28 8.20
CA ARG A 84 -14.32 1.39 9.32
C ARG A 84 -13.10 1.89 10.12
N GLY A 85 -12.49 3.01 9.74
CA GLY A 85 -11.29 3.55 10.38
C GLY A 85 -10.07 2.63 10.27
N VAL A 86 -9.98 1.85 9.17
CA VAL A 86 -8.81 1.01 8.89
C VAL A 86 -7.69 1.85 8.27
N LEU A 87 -8.06 2.83 7.44
CA LEU A 87 -7.12 3.76 6.82
C LEU A 87 -6.82 4.93 7.75
N ALA A 88 -5.64 5.54 7.58
CA ALA A 88 -5.21 6.69 8.37
C ALA A 88 -6.22 7.85 8.28
N ALA A 89 -6.67 8.34 9.43
CA ALA A 89 -7.60 9.46 9.49
C ALA A 89 -6.93 10.75 8.98
N GLY A 90 -7.64 11.52 8.17
CA GLY A 90 -7.15 12.80 7.63
C GLY A 90 -6.19 12.68 6.43
N VAL A 91 -5.88 11.46 5.98
CA VAL A 91 -5.14 11.24 4.72
C VAL A 91 -6.15 11.08 3.58
N PRO A 92 -6.08 11.89 2.51
CA PRO A 92 -6.98 11.76 1.37
C PRO A 92 -6.76 10.45 0.63
N LEU A 93 -7.86 9.90 0.08
CA LEU A 93 -7.79 8.81 -0.88
C LEU A 93 -7.42 9.41 -2.24
N GLU A 94 -6.20 9.19 -2.67
CA GLU A 94 -5.72 9.65 -3.98
C GLU A 94 -6.13 8.66 -5.07
N SER A 95 -6.68 9.18 -6.16
CA SER A 95 -6.98 8.41 -7.37
C SER A 95 -6.32 9.07 -8.57
N PHE A 96 -5.62 8.29 -9.38
CA PHE A 96 -4.94 8.77 -10.58
C PHE A 96 -5.29 7.92 -11.80
N GLY A 97 -5.19 8.54 -12.98
CA GLY A 97 -5.61 7.95 -14.24
C GLY A 97 -7.12 8.04 -14.48
N ALA A 98 -7.55 7.70 -15.70
CA ALA A 98 -8.95 7.66 -16.08
C ALA A 98 -9.27 6.31 -16.71
N ARG A 99 -10.34 5.66 -16.24
CA ARG A 99 -10.92 4.51 -16.95
C ARG A 99 -11.98 5.02 -17.91
N THR A 100 -11.75 4.85 -19.20
CA THR A 100 -12.80 5.00 -20.22
C THR A 100 -13.28 3.63 -20.67
N ARG A 101 -14.59 3.51 -20.93
CA ARG A 101 -15.19 2.33 -21.58
C ARG A 101 -15.18 2.45 -23.10
N GLN A 102 -14.66 3.54 -23.63
CA GLN A 102 -14.43 3.70 -25.06
C GLN A 102 -13.02 3.21 -25.38
N TRP A 103 -12.91 2.29 -26.32
CA TRP A 103 -11.64 1.99 -26.97
C TRP A 103 -11.22 3.25 -27.73
N VAL A 104 -10.14 3.89 -27.28
CA VAL A 104 -9.41 4.92 -28.04
C VAL A 104 -8.33 4.27 -28.88
#